data_AF-A0A6P1F823-F1
#
_entry.id   AF-A0A6P1F823-F1
#
_cell.length_a   1.000
_cell.length_b   1.000
_cell.length_c   1.000
_cell.angle_alpha   90.00
_cell.angle_beta   90.00
_cell.angle_gamma   90.00
#
_symmetry.space_group_name_H-M   'P 1'
#
loop_
_entity.id
_entity.type
_entity.pdbx_description
1 polymer ?
#
loop_
_entity_poly.entity_id
_entity_poly.type
_entity_poly.pdbx_seq_one_letter_code
_entity_poly.pdbx_strand_id
1 'polypeptide(L)'
;MSVLLRLLALLLPPLARTRYREEWLADLAGAEEAGLPRRSVVLGAASLLLTIDRDSPLHTGDPRGLLPRRLARRGVALAAAAGVVLIGTYLTGGGIVPEAGAASPAAVELLGVLGRVVVGVALVIAGLAMIFLLGAAATARTLLARIASAALVIGPVVVAFGIYGFQVPAIVPTVGFVVFFGGMICGLIVLIGSRTIHLERRTATRRQRVPVALGGAAGVIALVVVGAVDLLVWNPIAKVPGLELSAIYAEMVTRDGFDIGANTAWVTGWAAFWIAAAIVVAVAALPGRESPLTPRRLIVLMLGLIGGAVFFRFFAGFGFGMSIADTFGTNGGDGSFVSALLPYLGQLALAGAILAVGWAPRVPLRPVETAAVG
;
A
#
# COMPACT_ATOMS: atom_id res chain seq x y z
N MET A 1 -21.87 6.73 37.44
CA MET A 1 -20.45 7.15 37.31
C MET A 1 -19.48 5.99 37.11
N SER A 2 -19.66 4.84 37.77
CA SER A 2 -18.82 3.65 37.58
C SER A 2 -18.78 3.14 36.12
N VAL A 3 -19.91 3.15 35.41
CA VAL A 3 -19.98 2.81 33.98
C VAL A 3 -19.12 3.74 33.13
N LEU A 4 -19.16 5.05 33.42
CA LEU A 4 -18.37 6.05 32.70
C LEU A 4 -16.86 5.82 32.90
N LEU A 5 -16.41 5.53 34.12
CA LEU A 5 -15.00 5.17 34.38
C LEU A 5 -14.57 3.90 33.65
N ARG A 6 -15.46 2.89 33.54
CA ARG A 6 -15.18 1.69 32.75
C ARG A 6 -15.02 2.02 31.26
N LEU A 7 -15.86 2.92 30.71
CA LEU A 7 -15.74 3.39 29.34
C LEU A 7 -14.44 4.20 29.12
N LEU A 8 -14.11 5.10 30.03
CA LEU A 8 -12.86 5.87 30.00
C LEU A 8 -11.63 4.95 30.06
N ALA A 9 -11.67 3.89 30.87
CA ALA A 9 -10.57 2.94 30.95
C ALA A 9 -10.33 2.17 29.63
N LEU A 10 -11.35 1.98 28.79
CA LEU A 10 -11.17 1.37 27.47
C LEU A 10 -10.27 2.21 26.56
N LEU A 11 -10.20 3.52 26.78
CA LEU A 11 -9.35 4.45 26.04
C LEU A 11 -7.89 4.45 26.51
N LEU A 12 -7.58 3.80 27.64
CA LEU A 12 -6.22 3.65 28.14
C LEU A 12 -5.43 2.55 27.40
N PRO A 13 -4.08 2.67 27.36
CA PRO A 13 -3.21 1.61 26.88
C PRO A 13 -3.48 0.26 27.58
N PRO A 14 -3.40 -0.88 26.87
CA PRO A 14 -3.81 -2.18 27.42
C PRO A 14 -3.13 -2.56 28.74
N LEU A 15 -1.84 -2.26 28.89
CA LEU A 15 -1.07 -2.58 30.10
C LEU A 15 -1.43 -1.68 31.29
N ALA A 16 -1.90 -0.46 31.01
CA ALA A 16 -2.26 0.52 32.02
C ALA A 16 -3.75 0.44 32.42
N ARG A 17 -4.57 -0.12 31.52
CA ARG A 17 -6.03 -0.15 31.62
C ARG A 17 -6.52 -0.75 32.93
N THR A 18 -6.04 -1.94 33.30
CA THR A 18 -6.52 -2.66 34.48
C THR A 18 -6.18 -1.89 35.75
N ARG A 19 -4.91 -1.47 35.87
CA ARG A 19 -4.41 -0.68 37.00
C ARG A 19 -5.19 0.61 37.20
N TYR A 20 -5.26 1.48 36.20
CA TYR A 20 -5.98 2.76 36.33
C TYR A 20 -7.48 2.59 36.53
N ARG A 21 -8.08 1.54 35.93
CA ARG A 21 -9.49 1.23 36.19
C ARG A 21 -9.72 0.89 37.65
N GLU A 22 -8.85 0.09 38.26
CA GLU A 22 -8.94 -0.28 39.67
C GLU A 22 -8.72 0.94 40.56
N GLU A 23 -7.68 1.74 40.28
CA GLU A 23 -7.40 3.01 40.99
C GLU A 23 -8.61 3.94 40.93
N TRP A 24 -9.17 4.21 39.74
CA TRP A 24 -10.32 5.12 39.62
C TRP A 24 -11.60 4.59 40.27
N LEU A 25 -11.80 3.27 40.28
CA LEU A 25 -12.96 2.68 40.96
C LEU A 25 -12.81 2.74 42.48
N ALA A 26 -11.59 2.58 42.99
CA ALA A 26 -11.27 2.78 44.40
C ALA A 26 -11.44 4.25 44.80
N ASP A 27 -10.93 5.19 44.00
CA ASP A 27 -11.11 6.63 44.22
C ASP A 27 -12.59 7.03 44.21
N LEU A 28 -13.39 6.45 43.32
CA LEU A 28 -14.83 6.69 43.26
C LEU A 28 -15.56 6.18 44.51
N ALA A 29 -15.10 5.07 45.08
CA ALA A 29 -15.66 4.50 46.31
C ALA A 29 -15.31 5.35 47.53
N GLY A 30 -14.05 5.79 47.65
CA GLY A 30 -13.57 6.63 48.77
C GLY A 30 -13.91 8.13 48.64
N ALA A 31 -14.49 8.57 47.52
CA ALA A 31 -14.74 9.98 47.26
C ALA A 31 -15.60 10.66 48.33
N GLU A 32 -16.61 9.97 48.85
CA GLU A 32 -17.56 10.51 49.83
C GLU A 32 -16.90 10.72 51.20
N GLU A 33 -16.08 9.76 51.64
CA GLU A 33 -15.28 9.84 52.87
C GLU A 33 -14.24 10.96 52.80
N ALA A 34 -13.68 11.20 51.60
CA ALA A 34 -12.73 12.28 51.36
C ALA A 34 -13.40 13.66 51.18
N GLY A 35 -14.74 13.77 51.28
CA GLY A 35 -15.47 15.01 51.03
C GLY A 35 -15.39 15.51 49.58
N LEU A 36 -15.03 14.63 48.63
CA LEU A 36 -14.88 14.96 47.22
C LEU A 36 -16.15 14.59 46.44
N PRO A 37 -16.64 15.48 45.55
CA PRO A 37 -17.77 15.12 44.73
C PRO A 37 -17.33 14.10 43.68
N ARG A 38 -18.10 13.02 43.52
CA ARG A 38 -17.80 11.90 42.59
C ARG A 38 -17.51 12.36 41.14
N ARG A 39 -18.06 13.51 40.72
CA ARG A 39 -17.77 14.17 39.43
C ARG A 39 -16.30 14.56 39.25
N SER A 40 -15.62 14.95 40.33
CA SER A 40 -14.20 15.32 40.28
C SER A 40 -13.31 14.12 39.96
N VAL A 41 -13.66 12.92 40.44
CA VAL A 41 -12.94 11.68 40.11
C VAL A 41 -13.03 11.39 38.61
N VAL A 42 -14.23 11.51 38.03
CA VAL A 42 -14.42 11.32 36.58
C VAL A 42 -13.71 12.38 35.75
N LEU A 43 -13.76 13.66 36.16
CA LEU A 43 -13.03 14.73 35.47
C LEU A 43 -11.51 14.54 35.58
N GLY A 44 -11.03 14.06 36.73
CA GLY A 44 -9.63 13.68 36.93
C GLY A 44 -9.22 12.54 35.99
N ALA A 45 -10.02 11.47 35.89
CA ALA A 45 -9.80 10.38 34.95
C ALA A 45 -9.80 10.85 33.48
N ALA A 46 -10.72 11.75 33.11
CA ALA A 46 -10.77 12.34 31.78
C ALA A 46 -9.55 13.24 31.49
N SER A 47 -9.10 14.04 32.46
CA SER A 47 -7.90 14.85 32.34
C SER A 47 -6.63 13.99 32.22
N LEU A 48 -6.55 12.89 32.98
CA LEU A 48 -5.47 11.91 32.86
C LEU A 48 -5.42 11.30 31.46
N LEU A 49 -6.57 10.97 30.85
CA LEU A 49 -6.62 10.44 29.48
C LEU A 49 -6.03 11.38 28.42
N LEU A 50 -6.10 12.69 28.66
CA LEU A 50 -5.54 13.73 27.79
C LEU A 50 -4.07 13.99 28.04
N THR A 51 -3.58 13.73 29.27
CA THR A 51 -2.21 14.08 29.71
C THR A 51 -1.27 12.88 29.85
N ILE A 52 -1.81 11.66 29.88
CA ILE A 52 -1.03 10.44 30.06
C ILE A 52 0.04 10.28 28.98
N ASP A 53 1.27 9.98 29.40
CA ASP A 53 2.37 9.63 28.48
C ASP A 53 2.05 8.28 27.82
N ARG A 54 1.38 8.34 26.65
CA ARG A 54 1.00 7.16 25.85
C ARG A 54 2.19 6.43 25.25
N ASP A 55 3.38 7.04 25.27
CA ASP A 55 4.64 6.47 24.79
C ASP A 55 5.51 5.95 25.96
N SER A 56 4.98 5.97 27.19
CA SER A 56 5.67 5.40 28.35
C SER A 56 5.86 3.87 28.20
N PRO A 57 7.07 3.33 28.44
CA PRO A 57 7.31 1.89 28.37
C PRO A 57 6.44 1.07 29.33
N LEU A 58 6.06 1.67 30.47
CA LEU A 58 5.13 1.07 31.43
C LEU A 58 3.74 0.82 30.83
N HIS A 59 3.34 1.62 29.84
CA HIS A 59 2.02 1.55 29.20
C HIS A 59 2.02 0.73 27.91
N THR A 60 3.15 0.70 27.20
CA THR A 60 3.26 0.09 25.86
C THR A 60 4.02 -1.24 25.85
N GLY A 61 4.88 -1.48 26.84
CA GLY A 61 5.86 -2.57 26.82
C GLY A 61 6.99 -2.36 25.81
N ASP A 62 7.02 -1.21 25.13
CA ASP A 62 8.01 -0.86 24.12
C ASP A 62 8.88 0.31 24.63
N PRO A 63 10.16 0.39 24.25
CA PRO A 63 10.95 1.61 24.43
C PRO A 63 10.26 2.86 23.88
N ARG A 64 10.51 3.97 24.57
CA ARG A 64 10.02 5.29 24.18
C ARG A 64 10.37 5.59 22.72
N GLY A 65 9.39 6.11 21.99
CA GLY A 65 9.49 6.50 20.59
C GLY A 65 9.20 5.38 19.58
N LEU A 66 9.11 4.11 20.00
CA LEU A 66 8.79 3.01 19.08
C LEU A 66 7.32 2.96 18.71
N LEU A 67 6.42 3.33 19.62
CA LEU A 67 4.99 3.37 19.34
C LEU A 67 4.66 4.35 18.20
N PRO A 68 4.99 5.66 18.27
CA PRO A 68 4.68 6.60 17.19
C PRO A 68 5.31 6.19 15.87
N ARG A 69 6.54 5.64 15.87
CA ARG A 69 7.18 5.14 14.64
C ARG A 69 6.44 3.95 14.03
N ARG A 70 5.99 3.00 14.85
CA ARG A 70 5.22 1.85 14.37
C ARG A 70 3.87 2.28 13.80
N LEU A 71 3.19 3.21 14.46
CA LEU A 71 1.94 3.79 13.98
C LEU A 71 2.17 4.54 12.66
N ALA A 72 3.19 5.40 12.59
CA ALA A 72 3.55 6.13 11.37
C ALA A 72 3.89 5.18 10.22
N ARG A 73 4.72 4.15 10.46
CA ARG A 73 5.08 3.15 9.44
C ARG A 73 3.85 2.42 8.90
N ARG A 74 2.93 2.02 9.76
CA ARG A 74 1.68 1.35 9.35
C ARG A 74 0.76 2.31 8.61
N GLY A 75 0.60 3.53 9.11
CA GLY A 75 -0.19 4.58 8.49
C GLY A 75 0.31 4.94 7.09
N VAL A 76 1.62 5.20 6.94
CA VAL A 76 2.26 5.47 5.64
C VAL A 76 2.06 4.30 4.68
N ALA A 77 2.24 3.06 5.14
CA ALA A 77 2.05 1.89 4.27
C ALA A 77 0.59 1.71 3.82
N LEU A 78 -0.38 1.90 4.73
CA LEU A 78 -1.81 1.87 4.38
C LEU A 78 -2.15 3.00 3.39
N ALA A 79 -1.66 4.22 3.64
CA ALA A 79 -1.89 5.37 2.77
C ALA A 79 -1.29 5.15 1.37
N ALA A 80 -0.05 4.65 1.29
CA ALA A 80 0.60 4.35 0.01
C ALA A 80 -0.11 3.20 -0.73
N ALA A 81 -0.54 2.15 -0.03
CA ALA A 81 -1.28 1.04 -0.63
C ALA A 81 -2.65 1.50 -1.18
N ALA A 82 -3.39 2.30 -0.42
CA ALA A 82 -4.63 2.92 -0.90
C ALA A 82 -4.37 3.86 -2.08
N GLY A 83 -3.31 4.67 -2.01
CA GLY A 83 -2.90 5.58 -3.07
C GLY A 83 -2.62 4.85 -4.39
N VAL A 84 -1.87 3.74 -4.36
CA VAL A 84 -1.60 2.92 -5.56
C VAL A 84 -2.90 2.46 -6.23
N VAL A 85 -3.86 1.97 -5.45
CA VAL A 85 -5.14 1.48 -5.97
C VAL A 85 -6.00 2.62 -6.52
N LEU A 86 -6.13 3.70 -5.77
CA LEU A 86 -6.96 4.85 -6.17
C LEU A 86 -6.39 5.58 -7.39
N ILE A 87 -5.08 5.83 -7.40
CA ILE A 87 -4.39 6.44 -8.55
C ILE A 87 -4.48 5.52 -9.76
N GLY A 88 -4.20 4.23 -9.60
CA GLY A 88 -4.29 3.28 -10.71
C GLY A 88 -5.71 3.17 -11.28
N THR A 89 -6.72 3.17 -10.42
CA THR A 89 -8.13 3.18 -10.85
C THR A 89 -8.48 4.48 -11.58
N TYR A 90 -8.02 5.63 -11.08
CA TYR A 90 -8.22 6.92 -11.76
C TYR A 90 -7.55 6.96 -13.14
N LEU A 91 -6.29 6.54 -13.25
CA LEU A 91 -5.54 6.51 -14.50
C LEU A 91 -6.14 5.55 -15.54
N THR A 92 -6.89 4.55 -15.10
CA THR A 92 -7.62 3.62 -15.97
C THR A 92 -9.08 4.02 -16.17
N GLY A 93 -9.51 5.21 -15.73
CA GLY A 93 -10.89 5.67 -15.90
C GLY A 93 -11.93 4.88 -15.11
N GLY A 94 -11.54 4.21 -14.02
CA GLY A 94 -12.37 3.27 -13.27
C GLY A 94 -12.08 1.80 -13.59
N GLY A 95 -11.26 1.53 -14.60
CA GLY A 95 -10.94 0.21 -15.13
C GLY A 95 -11.03 0.23 -16.66
N ILE A 96 -10.34 -0.70 -17.31
CA ILE A 96 -10.46 -0.87 -18.77
C ILE A 96 -11.75 -1.64 -19.05
N VAL A 97 -12.62 -1.07 -19.89
CA VAL A 97 -13.85 -1.73 -20.32
C VAL A 97 -13.52 -2.56 -21.56
N PRO A 98 -13.73 -3.89 -21.55
CA PRO A 98 -13.50 -4.72 -22.73
C PRO A 98 -14.37 -4.27 -23.90
N GLU A 99 -13.85 -4.36 -25.13
CA GLU A 99 -14.60 -4.08 -26.36
C GLU A 99 -15.78 -5.03 -26.51
N ALA A 100 -16.80 -4.62 -27.28
CA ALA A 100 -17.99 -5.42 -27.49
C ALA A 100 -17.63 -6.81 -28.07
N GLY A 101 -18.07 -7.88 -27.39
CA GLY A 101 -17.77 -9.26 -27.78
C GLY A 101 -16.45 -9.82 -27.25
N ALA A 102 -15.54 -8.98 -26.71
CA ALA A 102 -14.30 -9.44 -26.08
C ALA A 102 -14.53 -10.11 -24.71
N ALA A 103 -15.69 -9.88 -24.10
CA ALA A 103 -16.12 -10.48 -22.85
C ALA A 103 -17.64 -10.70 -22.86
N SER A 104 -18.12 -11.70 -22.11
CA SER A 104 -19.55 -11.87 -21.90
C SER A 104 -20.12 -10.72 -21.07
N PRO A 105 -21.42 -10.39 -21.19
CA PRO A 105 -22.03 -9.33 -20.38
C PRO A 105 -21.83 -9.54 -18.86
N ALA A 106 -21.92 -10.79 -18.40
CA ALA A 106 -21.66 -11.16 -17.01
C ALA A 106 -20.21 -10.89 -16.58
N ALA A 107 -19.23 -11.08 -17.47
CA ALA A 107 -17.83 -10.78 -17.18
C ALA A 107 -17.56 -9.27 -17.09
N VAL A 108 -18.20 -8.46 -17.95
CA VAL A 108 -18.14 -6.99 -17.88
C VAL A 108 -18.78 -6.48 -16.58
N GLU A 109 -19.95 -7.02 -16.22
CA GLU A 109 -20.60 -6.70 -14.94
C GLU A 109 -19.70 -7.06 -13.75
N LEU A 110 -19.10 -8.25 -13.77
CA LEU A 110 -18.16 -8.69 -12.74
C LEU A 110 -16.97 -7.73 -12.59
N LEU A 111 -16.38 -7.26 -13.70
CA LEU A 111 -15.31 -6.26 -13.67
C LEU A 111 -15.78 -4.94 -13.06
N GLY A 112 -16.99 -4.47 -13.39
CA GLY A 112 -17.58 -3.27 -12.80
C GLY A 112 -17.85 -3.42 -11.29
N VAL A 113 -18.29 -4.60 -10.84
CA VAL A 113 -18.42 -4.91 -9.41
C VAL A 113 -17.05 -4.95 -8.74
N LEU A 114 -16.07 -5.63 -9.34
CA LEU A 114 -14.71 -5.74 -8.83
C LEU A 114 -14.07 -4.36 -8.65
N GLY A 115 -14.16 -3.49 -9.66
CA GLY A 115 -13.64 -2.13 -9.59
C GLY A 115 -14.23 -1.34 -8.41
N ARG A 116 -15.56 -1.38 -8.22
CA ARG A 116 -16.23 -0.73 -7.09
C ARG A 116 -15.81 -1.30 -5.74
N VAL A 117 -15.67 -2.62 -5.62
CA VAL A 117 -15.21 -3.27 -4.39
C VAL A 117 -13.76 -2.86 -4.08
N VAL A 118 -12.88 -2.88 -5.08
CA VAL A 118 -11.47 -2.50 -4.94
C VAL A 118 -11.34 -1.04 -4.49
N VAL A 119 -12.10 -0.12 -5.10
CA VAL A 119 -12.13 1.30 -4.67
C VAL A 119 -12.68 1.44 -3.26
N GLY A 120 -13.80 0.80 -2.94
CA GLY A 120 -14.40 0.85 -1.60
C GLY A 120 -13.44 0.36 -0.51
N VAL A 121 -12.74 -0.75 -0.76
CA VAL A 121 -11.70 -1.27 0.13
C VAL A 121 -10.54 -0.29 0.26
N ALA A 122 -10.08 0.31 -0.83
CA ALA A 122 -8.99 1.31 -0.80
C ALA A 122 -9.37 2.55 0.03
N LEU A 123 -10.61 3.03 -0.06
CA LEU A 123 -11.12 4.14 0.76
C LEU A 123 -11.17 3.77 2.26
N VAL A 124 -11.60 2.56 2.60
CA VAL A 124 -11.55 2.07 4.00
C VAL A 124 -10.12 2.00 4.51
N ILE A 125 -9.19 1.48 3.69
CA ILE A 125 -7.75 1.42 4.02
C ILE A 125 -7.18 2.83 4.22
N ALA A 126 -7.57 3.81 3.39
CA ALA A 126 -7.18 5.21 3.57
C ALA A 126 -7.71 5.79 4.88
N GLY A 127 -8.97 5.49 5.25
CA GLY A 127 -9.55 5.84 6.55
C GLY A 127 -8.73 5.29 7.72
N LEU A 128 -8.38 4.01 7.67
CA LEU A 128 -7.52 3.38 8.66
C LEU A 128 -6.12 4.02 8.69
N ALA A 129 -5.55 4.35 7.53
CA ALA A 129 -4.27 5.03 7.43
C ALA A 129 -4.26 6.35 8.21
N MET A 130 -5.32 7.16 8.04
CA MET A 130 -5.50 8.41 8.77
C MET A 130 -5.55 8.19 10.27
N ILE A 131 -6.27 7.18 10.76
CA ILE A 131 -6.33 6.84 12.19
C ILE A 131 -4.92 6.51 12.73
N PHE A 132 -4.14 5.72 11.99
CA PHE A 132 -2.77 5.37 12.39
C PHE A 132 -1.84 6.60 12.40
N LEU A 133 -1.94 7.48 11.42
CA LEU A 133 -1.12 8.69 11.33
C LEU A 133 -1.49 9.73 12.38
N LEU A 134 -2.78 9.91 12.68
CA LEU A 134 -3.24 10.76 13.78
C LEU A 134 -2.78 10.21 15.14
N GLY A 135 -2.85 8.89 15.33
CA GLY A 135 -2.28 8.23 16.50
C GLY A 135 -0.77 8.43 16.62
N ALA A 136 -0.04 8.37 15.49
CA ALA A 136 1.39 8.65 15.46
C ALA A 136 1.69 10.11 15.81
N ALA A 137 0.93 11.07 15.28
CA ALA A 137 1.05 12.48 15.59
C ALA A 137 0.77 12.75 17.08
N ALA A 138 -0.30 12.18 17.63
CA ALA A 138 -0.68 12.36 19.04
C ALA A 138 0.37 11.79 20.01
N THR A 139 1.07 10.72 19.61
CA THR A 139 2.08 10.04 20.46
C THR A 139 3.51 10.49 20.18
N ALA A 140 3.75 11.27 19.12
CA ALA A 140 5.07 11.77 18.78
C ALA A 140 5.56 12.83 19.79
N ARG A 141 6.85 12.78 20.13
CA ARG A 141 7.49 13.73 21.05
C ARG A 141 8.02 14.98 20.36
N THR A 142 8.51 14.83 19.12
CA THR A 142 9.07 15.95 18.37
C THR A 142 7.99 16.65 17.55
N LEU A 143 7.99 17.98 17.58
CA LEU A 143 7.07 18.79 16.79
C LEU A 143 7.13 18.44 15.30
N LEU A 144 8.34 18.18 14.78
CA LEU A 144 8.54 17.76 13.39
C LEU A 144 7.79 16.47 13.05
N ALA A 145 7.85 15.45 13.91
CA ALA A 145 7.15 14.19 13.66
C ALA A 145 5.63 14.35 13.75
N ARG A 146 5.14 15.25 14.60
CA ARG A 146 3.71 15.62 14.67
C ARG A 146 3.26 16.29 13.39
N ILE A 147 3.98 17.32 12.96
CA ILE A 147 3.69 18.07 11.73
C ILE A 147 3.75 17.15 10.51
N ALA A 148 4.79 16.32 10.40
CA ALA A 148 4.93 15.39 9.28
C ALA A 148 3.76 14.38 9.19
N SER A 149 3.37 13.80 10.34
CA SER A 149 2.25 12.85 10.41
C SER A 149 0.91 13.52 10.13
N ALA A 150 0.71 14.75 10.61
CA ALA A 150 -0.49 15.54 10.33
C ALA A 150 -0.57 15.96 8.86
N ALA A 151 0.55 16.38 8.26
CA ALA A 151 0.63 16.77 6.86
C ALA A 151 0.27 15.61 5.92
N LEU A 152 0.67 14.37 6.25
CA LEU A 152 0.27 13.16 5.52
C LEU A 152 -1.25 12.90 5.53
N VAL A 153 -1.98 13.40 6.53
CA VAL A 153 -3.45 13.29 6.61
C VAL A 153 -4.12 14.49 5.94
N ILE A 154 -3.64 15.70 6.23
CA ILE A 154 -4.24 16.94 5.75
C ILE A 154 -4.08 17.09 4.23
N GLY A 155 -2.91 16.75 3.68
CA GLY A 155 -2.62 16.89 2.25
C GLY A 155 -3.67 16.21 1.35
N PRO A 156 -3.90 14.89 1.49
CA PRO A 156 -4.92 14.18 0.70
C PRO A 156 -6.33 14.72 0.87
N VAL A 157 -6.71 15.15 2.07
CA VAL A 157 -8.02 15.76 2.33
C VAL A 157 -8.17 17.09 1.58
N VAL A 158 -7.13 17.92 1.58
CA VAL A 158 -7.09 19.19 0.84
C VAL A 158 -7.11 18.95 -0.68
N VAL A 159 -6.40 17.93 -1.18
CA VAL A 159 -6.48 17.53 -2.60
C VAL A 159 -7.90 17.12 -2.96
N ALA A 160 -8.51 16.22 -2.18
CA ALA A 160 -9.87 15.76 -2.44
C ALA A 160 -10.88 16.92 -2.39
N PHE A 161 -10.77 17.80 -1.40
CA PHE A 161 -11.60 18.99 -1.31
C PHE A 161 -11.40 19.95 -2.49
N GLY A 162 -10.16 20.11 -2.96
CA GLY A 162 -9.86 20.94 -4.12
C GLY A 162 -10.38 20.38 -5.46
N ILE A 163 -10.43 19.04 -5.60
CA ILE A 163 -10.91 18.37 -6.81
C ILE A 163 -12.45 18.28 -6.82
N TYR A 164 -13.06 17.94 -5.68
CA TYR A 164 -14.50 17.65 -5.60
C TYR A 164 -15.34 18.77 -4.98
N GLY A 165 -14.70 19.76 -4.35
CA GLY A 165 -15.39 20.92 -3.82
C GLY A 165 -15.85 21.84 -4.96
N PHE A 166 -17.14 22.16 -4.98
CA PHE A 166 -17.68 23.12 -5.93
C PHE A 166 -16.96 24.48 -5.79
N GLN A 167 -16.42 24.98 -6.91
CA GLN A 167 -15.80 26.31 -7.04
C GLN A 167 -14.53 26.57 -6.22
N VAL A 168 -13.74 25.53 -5.93
CA VAL A 168 -12.46 25.72 -5.25
C VAL A 168 -11.37 26.13 -6.26
N PRO A 169 -10.55 27.17 -5.99
CA PRO A 169 -9.46 27.56 -6.88
C PRO A 169 -8.44 26.43 -7.13
N ALA A 170 -7.90 26.33 -8.35
CA ALA A 170 -6.93 25.31 -8.76
C ALA A 170 -5.63 25.27 -7.93
N ILE A 171 -5.35 26.32 -7.15
CA ILE A 171 -4.22 26.34 -6.21
C ILE A 171 -4.42 25.39 -5.02
N VAL A 172 -5.66 25.13 -4.61
CA VAL A 172 -5.95 24.28 -3.44
C VAL A 172 -5.48 22.83 -3.60
N PRO A 173 -5.78 22.10 -4.70
CA PRO A 173 -5.22 20.76 -4.88
C PRO A 173 -3.69 20.79 -4.98
N THR A 174 -3.10 21.81 -5.59
CA THR A 174 -1.64 22.00 -5.65
C THR A 174 -1.00 22.13 -4.26
N VAL A 175 -1.59 22.96 -3.38
CA VAL A 175 -1.15 23.08 -1.98
C VAL A 175 -1.30 21.74 -1.25
N GLY A 176 -2.42 21.03 -1.47
CA GLY A 176 -2.64 19.71 -0.91
C GLY A 176 -1.54 18.71 -1.30
N PHE A 177 -1.11 18.70 -2.56
CA PHE A 177 0.02 17.88 -3.01
C PHE A 177 1.33 18.26 -2.32
N VAL A 178 1.67 19.55 -2.26
CA VAL A 178 2.89 20.02 -1.59
C VAL A 178 2.92 19.60 -0.11
N VAL A 179 1.78 19.75 0.59
CA VAL A 179 1.64 19.33 2.00
C VAL A 179 1.79 17.81 2.13
N PHE A 180 1.19 17.03 1.25
CA PHE A 180 1.29 15.57 1.26
C PHE A 180 2.74 15.10 1.01
N PHE A 181 3.40 15.58 -0.05
CA PHE A 181 4.78 15.20 -0.38
C PHE A 181 5.77 15.68 0.68
N GLY A 182 5.62 16.91 1.18
CA GLY A 182 6.42 17.41 2.30
C GLY A 182 6.24 16.57 3.57
N GLY A 183 5.00 16.20 3.90
CA GLY A 183 4.69 15.30 5.00
C GLY A 183 5.30 13.91 4.82
N MET A 184 5.26 13.37 3.60
CA MET A 184 5.83 12.06 3.25
C MET A 184 7.37 12.06 3.35
N ILE A 185 8.04 13.07 2.81
CA ILE A 185 9.50 13.21 2.88
C ILE A 185 9.94 13.37 4.35
N CYS A 186 9.33 14.28 5.10
CA CYS A 186 9.63 14.47 6.52
C CYS A 186 9.31 13.20 7.32
N GLY A 187 8.21 12.51 7.02
CA GLY A 187 7.84 11.24 7.64
C GLY A 187 8.87 10.14 7.39
N LEU A 188 9.37 10.03 6.15
CA LEU A 188 10.44 9.11 5.77
C LEU A 188 11.76 9.45 6.48
N ILE A 189 12.14 10.73 6.54
CA ILE A 189 13.33 11.18 7.26
C ILE A 189 13.22 10.84 8.76
N VAL A 190 12.06 11.04 9.39
CA VAL A 190 11.83 10.68 10.80
C VAL A 190 11.88 9.15 10.99
N LEU A 191 11.34 8.38 10.04
CA LEU A 191 11.37 6.91 10.03
C LEU A 191 12.79 6.35 9.85
N ILE A 192 13.61 6.97 9.00
CA ILE A 192 14.95 6.50 8.62
C ILE A 192 16.02 7.03 9.58
N GLY A 193 15.97 8.31 9.95
CA GLY A 193 17.06 9.05 10.60
C GLY A 193 17.25 8.79 12.10
N SER A 194 16.48 7.90 12.72
CA SER A 194 16.37 7.85 14.18
C SER A 194 17.01 6.62 14.84
N ARG A 195 18.35 6.69 14.98
CA ARG A 195 19.29 5.86 15.78
C ARG A 195 19.29 4.33 15.55
N THR A 196 20.50 3.79 15.64
CA THR A 196 20.91 2.38 15.57
C THR A 196 20.30 1.53 16.69
N ILE A 197 19.01 1.22 16.59
CA ILE A 197 18.51 0.04 17.28
C ILE A 197 19.13 -1.15 16.55
N HIS A 198 20.00 -1.89 17.23
CA HIS A 198 20.51 -3.17 16.72
C HIS A 198 19.32 -4.12 16.60
N LEU A 199 18.71 -4.16 15.42
CA LEU A 199 17.65 -5.09 15.12
C LEU A 199 18.29 -6.47 14.93
N GLU A 200 17.77 -7.46 15.65
CA GLU A 200 18.21 -8.84 15.49
C GLU A 200 18.05 -9.25 14.01
N ARG A 201 19.14 -9.77 13.43
CA ARG A 201 19.18 -10.13 12.03
C ARG A 201 18.31 -11.37 11.83
N ARG A 202 17.10 -11.16 11.31
CA ARG A 202 16.20 -12.28 11.00
C ARG A 202 16.74 -13.05 9.80
N THR A 203 17.10 -14.30 10.06
CA THR A 203 17.38 -15.28 9.03
C THR A 203 16.17 -16.19 8.85
N ALA A 204 16.06 -16.81 7.68
CA ALA A 204 15.09 -17.86 7.43
C ALA A 204 15.78 -19.07 6.80
N THR A 205 15.25 -20.25 7.12
CA THR A 205 15.78 -21.51 6.60
C THR A 205 15.48 -21.66 5.12
N ARG A 206 16.30 -22.42 4.39
CA ARG A 206 16.06 -22.72 2.96
C ARG A 206 14.66 -23.32 2.71
N ARG A 207 14.18 -24.21 3.59
CA ARG A 207 12.85 -24.83 3.49
C ARG A 207 11.69 -23.83 3.52
N GLN A 208 11.85 -22.72 4.23
CA GLN A 208 10.84 -21.65 4.29
C GLN A 208 10.91 -20.71 3.08
N ARG A 209 12.11 -20.45 2.56
CA ARG A 209 12.36 -19.45 1.51
C ARG A 209 12.07 -19.97 0.11
N VAL A 210 12.52 -21.18 -0.20
CA VAL A 210 12.50 -21.74 -1.57
C VAL A 210 11.09 -21.86 -2.15
N PRO A 211 10.08 -22.39 -1.44
CA PRO A 211 8.73 -22.49 -2.01
C PRO A 211 8.13 -21.14 -2.37
N VAL A 212 8.37 -20.12 -1.52
CA VAL A 212 7.88 -18.76 -1.75
C VAL A 212 8.61 -18.09 -2.92
N ALA A 213 9.92 -18.30 -3.02
CA ALA A 213 10.73 -17.82 -4.13
C ALA A 213 10.30 -18.46 -5.46
N LEU A 214 10.14 -19.78 -5.52
CA LEU A 214 9.73 -20.49 -6.73
C LEU A 214 8.30 -20.15 -7.13
N GLY A 215 7.35 -20.16 -6.17
CA GLY A 215 5.96 -19.81 -6.42
C GLY A 215 5.81 -18.35 -6.89
N GLY A 216 6.55 -17.43 -6.27
CA GLY A 216 6.58 -16.04 -6.69
C GLY A 216 7.17 -15.85 -8.09
N ALA A 217 8.27 -16.53 -8.42
CA ALA A 217 8.87 -16.45 -9.74
C ALA A 217 7.95 -17.04 -10.82
N ALA A 218 7.33 -18.20 -10.56
CA ALA A 218 6.34 -18.79 -11.45
C ALA A 218 5.16 -17.84 -11.67
N GLY A 219 4.68 -17.16 -10.63
CA GLY A 219 3.63 -16.15 -10.74
C GLY A 219 4.02 -14.96 -11.62
N VAL A 220 5.23 -14.41 -11.46
CA VAL A 220 5.74 -13.33 -12.32
C VAL A 220 5.86 -13.80 -13.77
N ILE A 221 6.46 -14.96 -14.02
CA ILE A 221 6.63 -15.52 -15.37
C ILE A 221 5.28 -15.72 -16.04
N ALA A 222 4.32 -16.35 -15.35
CA ALA A 222 2.98 -16.57 -15.89
C ALA A 222 2.29 -15.25 -16.25
N LEU A 223 2.35 -14.25 -15.37
CA LEU A 223 1.77 -12.94 -15.62
C LEU A 223 2.41 -12.22 -16.82
N VAL A 224 3.75 -12.31 -16.95
CA VAL A 224 4.48 -11.69 -18.05
C VAL A 224 4.13 -12.37 -19.38
N VAL A 225 4.06 -13.71 -19.41
CA VAL A 225 3.68 -14.47 -20.60
C VAL A 225 2.24 -14.15 -21.02
N VAL A 226 1.30 -14.21 -20.08
CA VAL A 226 -0.10 -13.78 -20.30
C VAL A 226 -0.12 -12.34 -20.80
N GLY A 227 0.73 -11.47 -20.24
CA GLY A 227 0.81 -10.08 -20.64
C GLY A 227 1.30 -9.87 -22.07
N ALA A 228 2.32 -10.62 -22.49
CA ALA A 228 2.84 -10.55 -23.86
C ALA A 228 1.83 -11.12 -24.87
N VAL A 229 1.21 -12.26 -24.57
CA VAL A 229 0.17 -12.86 -25.44
C VAL A 229 -1.01 -11.90 -25.59
N ASP A 230 -1.41 -11.26 -24.51
CA ASP A 230 -2.49 -10.31 -24.56
C ASP A 230 -2.16 -9.09 -25.44
N LEU A 231 -0.97 -8.49 -25.28
CA LEU A 231 -0.52 -7.38 -26.14
C LEU A 231 -0.43 -7.76 -27.63
N LEU A 232 0.07 -8.96 -27.94
CA LEU A 232 0.38 -9.39 -29.31
C LEU A 232 -0.74 -10.17 -29.99
N VAL A 233 -1.78 -10.59 -29.27
CA VAL A 233 -2.79 -11.49 -29.83
C VAL A 233 -4.19 -11.06 -29.41
N TRP A 234 -4.51 -11.16 -28.12
CA TRP A 234 -5.90 -10.98 -27.68
C TRP A 234 -6.36 -9.54 -27.76
N ASN A 235 -5.49 -8.58 -27.48
CA ASN A 235 -5.82 -7.17 -27.56
C ASN A 235 -6.06 -6.70 -29.00
N PRO A 236 -5.18 -6.98 -29.99
CA PRO A 236 -5.47 -6.67 -31.39
C PRO A 236 -6.79 -7.27 -31.90
N ILE A 237 -7.05 -8.55 -31.62
CA ILE A 237 -8.29 -9.23 -32.05
C ILE A 237 -9.52 -8.60 -31.39
N ALA A 238 -9.43 -8.22 -30.11
CA ALA A 238 -10.52 -7.56 -29.40
C ALA A 238 -10.81 -6.16 -29.95
N LYS A 239 -9.78 -5.41 -30.36
CA LYS A 239 -9.93 -4.05 -30.90
C LYS A 239 -10.50 -4.02 -32.31
N VAL A 240 -10.26 -5.06 -33.10
CA VAL A 240 -10.69 -5.12 -34.50
C VAL A 240 -11.47 -6.42 -34.75
N PRO A 241 -12.69 -6.54 -34.19
CA PRO A 241 -13.47 -7.76 -34.31
C PRO A 241 -13.82 -8.03 -35.78
N GLY A 242 -13.73 -9.30 -36.18
CA GLY A 242 -14.07 -9.76 -37.54
C GLY A 242 -12.89 -9.81 -38.52
N LEU A 243 -11.68 -9.39 -38.11
CA LEU A 243 -10.46 -9.61 -38.88
C LEU A 243 -9.56 -10.65 -38.22
N GLU A 244 -8.89 -11.45 -39.06
CA GLU A 244 -7.82 -12.34 -38.64
C GLU A 244 -6.58 -11.54 -38.20
N LEU A 245 -5.84 -12.04 -37.21
CA LEU A 245 -4.68 -11.33 -36.64
C LEU A 245 -3.63 -10.95 -37.70
N SER A 246 -3.37 -11.84 -38.65
CA SER A 246 -2.43 -11.56 -39.75
C SER A 246 -2.91 -10.44 -40.67
N ALA A 247 -4.22 -10.33 -40.89
CA ALA A 247 -4.81 -9.25 -41.69
C ALA A 247 -4.73 -7.91 -40.93
N ILE A 248 -4.96 -7.93 -39.61
CA ILE A 248 -4.79 -6.74 -38.76
C ILE A 248 -3.36 -6.21 -38.89
N TYR A 249 -2.37 -7.07 -38.72
CA TYR A 249 -0.96 -6.68 -38.83
C TYR A 249 -0.53 -6.27 -40.24
N ALA A 250 -1.03 -6.94 -41.28
CA ALA A 250 -0.77 -6.52 -42.65
C ALA A 250 -1.31 -5.11 -42.91
N GLU A 251 -2.50 -4.79 -42.42
CA GLU A 251 -3.11 -3.46 -42.62
C GLU A 251 -2.36 -2.37 -41.84
N MET A 252 -1.88 -2.67 -40.63
CA MET A 252 -1.03 -1.74 -39.86
C MET A 252 0.26 -1.42 -40.60
N VAL A 253 0.88 -2.41 -41.25
CA VAL A 253 2.09 -2.20 -42.06
C VAL A 253 1.76 -1.35 -43.30
N THR A 254 0.65 -1.64 -43.98
CA THR A 254 0.34 -1.01 -45.27
C THR A 254 -0.18 0.42 -45.13
N ARG A 255 -0.98 0.72 -44.10
CA ARG A 255 -1.60 2.04 -43.91
C ARG A 255 -0.80 2.96 -42.99
N ASP A 256 -0.25 2.42 -41.91
CA ASP A 256 0.42 3.20 -40.86
C ASP A 256 1.95 3.08 -40.94
N GLY A 257 2.47 2.20 -41.80
CA GLY A 257 3.91 1.96 -41.91
C GLY A 257 4.48 1.29 -40.66
N PHE A 258 3.66 0.57 -39.90
CA PHE A 258 4.01 0.03 -38.60
C PHE A 258 5.14 -1.02 -38.69
N ASP A 259 6.22 -0.82 -37.94
CA ASP A 259 7.28 -1.81 -37.81
C ASP A 259 6.93 -2.85 -36.73
N ILE A 260 6.38 -3.98 -37.18
CA ILE A 260 6.03 -5.11 -36.31
C ILE A 260 7.28 -5.66 -35.60
N GLY A 261 8.42 -5.72 -36.29
CA GLY A 261 9.66 -6.31 -35.77
C GLY A 261 10.20 -5.51 -34.58
N ALA A 262 10.32 -4.20 -34.75
CA ALA A 262 10.78 -3.30 -33.69
C ALA A 262 9.86 -3.32 -32.46
N ASN A 263 8.54 -3.27 -32.66
CA ASN A 263 7.58 -3.26 -31.56
C ASN A 263 7.49 -4.63 -30.85
N THR A 264 7.60 -5.73 -31.59
CA THR A 264 7.67 -7.08 -31.00
C THR A 264 8.95 -7.25 -30.18
N ALA A 265 10.08 -6.69 -30.63
CA ALA A 265 11.32 -6.67 -29.86
C ALA A 265 11.17 -5.90 -28.55
N TRP A 266 10.39 -4.80 -28.54
CA TRP A 266 10.10 -4.03 -27.32
C TRP A 266 9.28 -4.83 -26.30
N VAL A 267 8.21 -5.50 -26.75
CA VAL A 267 7.41 -6.40 -25.89
C VAL A 267 8.25 -7.56 -25.37
N THR A 268 9.09 -8.15 -26.22
CA THR A 268 9.99 -9.25 -25.84
C THR A 268 11.04 -8.78 -24.83
N GLY A 269 11.60 -7.58 -25.01
CA GLY A 269 12.54 -6.96 -24.07
C GLY A 269 11.92 -6.72 -22.70
N TRP A 270 10.69 -6.20 -22.67
CA TRP A 270 9.90 -6.09 -21.43
C TRP A 270 9.74 -7.46 -20.77
N ALA A 271 9.30 -8.47 -21.52
CA ALA A 271 9.06 -9.81 -20.96
C ALA A 271 10.35 -10.44 -20.41
N ALA A 272 11.43 -10.38 -21.18
CA ALA A 272 12.73 -10.91 -20.78
C ALA A 272 13.27 -10.24 -19.51
N PHE A 273 13.14 -8.92 -19.40
CA PHE A 273 13.58 -8.17 -18.22
C PHE A 273 12.88 -8.65 -16.94
N TRP A 274 11.54 -8.74 -16.95
CA TRP A 274 10.77 -9.13 -15.76
C TRP A 274 10.95 -10.60 -15.40
N ILE A 275 11.07 -11.49 -16.38
CA ILE A 275 11.40 -12.90 -16.16
C ILE A 275 12.80 -13.03 -15.54
N ALA A 276 13.80 -12.33 -16.08
CA ALA A 276 15.15 -12.34 -15.55
C ALA A 276 15.20 -11.81 -14.11
N ALA A 277 14.52 -10.71 -13.81
CA ALA A 277 14.42 -10.16 -12.46
C ALA A 277 13.81 -11.18 -11.46
N ALA A 278 12.75 -11.88 -11.84
CA ALA A 278 12.13 -12.92 -11.02
C ALA A 278 13.08 -14.10 -10.77
N ILE A 279 13.80 -14.55 -11.80
CA ILE A 279 14.81 -15.61 -11.70
C ILE A 279 15.93 -15.18 -10.75
N VAL A 280 16.44 -13.95 -10.86
CA VAL A 280 17.49 -13.42 -9.98
C VAL A 280 17.05 -13.46 -8.51
N VAL A 281 15.82 -13.03 -8.20
CA VAL A 281 15.30 -13.09 -6.82
C VAL A 281 15.16 -14.54 -6.35
N ALA A 282 14.71 -15.45 -7.22
CA ALA A 282 14.56 -16.86 -6.88
C ALA A 282 15.90 -17.55 -6.63
N VAL A 283 16.89 -17.31 -7.50
CA VAL A 283 18.25 -17.82 -7.36
C VAL A 283 18.91 -17.26 -6.10
N ALA A 284 18.73 -15.97 -5.80
CA ALA A 284 19.24 -15.36 -4.57
C ALA A 284 18.68 -16.00 -3.28
N ALA A 285 17.53 -16.69 -3.36
CA ALA A 285 16.95 -17.42 -2.23
C ALA A 285 17.59 -18.80 -1.99
N LEU A 286 18.40 -19.34 -2.92
CA LEU A 286 18.97 -20.68 -2.83
C LEU A 286 20.19 -20.82 -1.89
N PRO A 287 21.13 -19.86 -1.81
CA PRO A 287 22.34 -20.02 -1.01
C PRO A 287 22.09 -20.11 0.50
N GLY A 288 22.98 -20.86 1.16
CA GLY A 288 23.10 -20.97 2.61
C GLY A 288 21.98 -21.76 3.29
N ARG A 289 22.26 -22.31 4.48
CA ARG A 289 21.23 -22.89 5.35
C ARG A 289 20.29 -21.79 5.88
N GLU A 290 20.87 -20.64 6.14
CA GLU A 290 20.21 -19.42 6.64
C GLU A 290 20.53 -18.23 5.73
N SER A 291 19.55 -17.37 5.48
CA SER A 291 19.82 -16.08 4.83
C SER A 291 18.84 -14.98 5.25
N PRO A 292 19.23 -13.71 5.07
CA PRO A 292 18.40 -12.55 5.42
C PRO A 292 17.18 -12.38 4.49
N LEU A 293 17.08 -13.14 3.39
CA LEU A 293 15.92 -13.11 2.48
C LEU A 293 14.75 -13.91 3.06
N THR A 294 14.14 -13.38 4.13
CA THR A 294 12.98 -14.02 4.75
C THR A 294 11.81 -14.18 3.76
N PRO A 295 10.91 -15.17 3.95
CA PRO A 295 9.74 -15.37 3.09
C PRO A 295 8.95 -14.08 2.83
N ARG A 296 8.79 -13.24 3.85
CA ARG A 296 8.13 -11.94 3.73
C ARG A 296 8.85 -10.98 2.78
N ARG A 297 10.20 -10.93 2.83
CA ARG A 297 10.98 -10.11 1.89
C ARG A 297 10.83 -10.63 0.46
N LEU A 298 10.80 -11.95 0.29
CA LEU A 298 10.55 -12.57 -1.02
C LEU A 298 9.15 -12.24 -1.55
N ILE A 299 8.11 -12.30 -0.70
CA ILE A 299 6.74 -11.88 -1.05
C ILE A 299 6.73 -10.42 -1.49
N VAL A 300 7.35 -9.51 -0.71
CA VAL A 300 7.42 -8.09 -1.06
C VAL A 300 8.09 -7.88 -2.42
N LEU A 301 9.22 -8.55 -2.66
CA LEU A 301 9.94 -8.44 -3.93
C LEU A 301 9.11 -8.97 -5.10
N MET A 302 8.54 -10.18 -4.98
CA MET A 302 7.78 -10.81 -6.07
C MET A 302 6.47 -10.08 -6.38
N LEU A 303 5.73 -9.63 -5.36
CA LEU A 303 4.56 -8.78 -5.56
C LEU A 303 4.93 -7.42 -6.15
N GLY A 304 6.06 -6.85 -5.75
CA GLY A 304 6.61 -5.64 -6.35
C GLY A 304 6.96 -5.83 -7.83
N LEU A 305 7.55 -6.98 -8.20
CA LEU A 305 7.82 -7.34 -9.59
C LEU A 305 6.53 -7.50 -10.41
N ILE A 306 5.48 -8.12 -9.84
CA ILE A 306 4.16 -8.21 -10.51
C ILE A 306 3.59 -6.81 -10.76
N GLY A 307 3.53 -5.96 -9.73
CA GLY A 307 3.00 -4.60 -9.87
C GLY A 307 3.81 -3.76 -10.86
N GLY A 308 5.14 -3.87 -10.82
CA GLY A 308 6.05 -3.22 -11.76
C GLY A 308 5.84 -3.73 -13.19
N ALA A 309 5.79 -5.04 -13.41
CA ALA A 309 5.58 -5.63 -14.73
C ALA A 309 4.28 -5.13 -15.37
N VAL A 310 3.17 -5.14 -14.63
CA VAL A 310 1.88 -4.62 -15.10
C VAL A 310 1.95 -3.13 -15.41
N PHE A 311 2.57 -2.31 -14.56
CA PHE A 311 2.72 -0.88 -14.82
C PHE A 311 3.53 -0.61 -16.09
N PHE A 312 4.68 -1.26 -16.23
CA PHE A 312 5.56 -1.08 -17.39
C PHE A 312 5.07 -1.74 -18.66
N ARG A 313 4.08 -2.65 -18.56
CA ARG A 313 3.39 -3.22 -19.72
C ARG A 313 2.76 -2.14 -20.59
N PHE A 314 2.24 -1.07 -20.00
CA PHE A 314 1.68 0.08 -20.73
C PHE A 314 2.65 0.61 -21.78
N PHE A 315 3.92 0.82 -21.40
CA PHE A 315 4.96 1.28 -22.32
C PHE A 315 5.37 0.22 -23.33
N ALA A 316 5.28 -1.05 -22.98
CA ALA A 316 5.57 -2.15 -23.89
C ALA A 316 4.52 -2.26 -25.02
N GLY A 317 3.24 -2.04 -24.68
CA GLY A 317 2.13 -2.13 -25.62
C GLY A 317 1.81 -0.84 -26.39
N PHE A 318 2.39 0.29 -26.01
CA PHE A 318 2.01 1.61 -26.51
C PHE A 318 2.03 1.71 -28.03
N GLY A 319 3.09 1.21 -28.69
CA GLY A 319 3.20 1.25 -30.14
C GLY A 319 2.12 0.46 -30.87
N PHE A 320 1.80 -0.74 -30.38
CA PHE A 320 0.69 -1.55 -30.92
C PHE A 320 -0.66 -0.85 -30.74
N GLY A 321 -0.92 -0.28 -29.55
CA GLY A 321 -2.16 0.44 -29.28
C GLY A 321 -2.37 1.63 -30.21
N MET A 322 -1.35 2.48 -30.36
CA MET A 322 -1.41 3.65 -31.26
C MET A 322 -1.61 3.24 -32.72
N SER A 323 -0.85 2.28 -33.22
CA SER A 323 -0.96 1.88 -34.62
C SER A 323 -2.31 1.23 -34.95
N ILE A 324 -2.91 0.46 -34.02
CA ILE A 324 -4.28 -0.05 -34.18
C ILE A 324 -5.30 1.11 -34.21
N ALA A 325 -5.12 2.11 -33.35
CA ALA A 325 -5.97 3.30 -33.33
C ALA A 325 -5.93 4.04 -34.66
N ASP A 326 -4.72 4.32 -35.16
CA ASP A 326 -4.49 5.11 -36.37
C ASP A 326 -4.92 4.34 -37.64
N THR A 327 -4.71 3.01 -37.67
CA THR A 327 -5.07 2.16 -38.83
C THR A 327 -6.57 1.95 -38.96
N PHE A 328 -7.27 1.72 -37.84
CA PHE A 328 -8.67 1.27 -37.83
C PHE A 328 -9.66 2.31 -37.27
N GLY A 329 -9.19 3.50 -36.90
CA GLY A 329 -10.04 4.56 -36.32
C GLY A 329 -10.59 4.19 -34.94
N THR A 330 -9.85 3.38 -34.18
CA THR A 330 -10.22 3.01 -32.80
C THR A 330 -9.52 3.94 -31.80
N ASN A 331 -9.72 3.74 -30.49
CA ASN A 331 -8.87 4.37 -29.47
C ASN A 331 -7.61 3.52 -29.21
N GLY A 332 -6.50 4.16 -28.83
CA GLY A 332 -5.23 3.47 -28.54
C GLY A 332 -5.18 2.74 -27.20
N GLY A 333 -6.30 2.67 -26.47
CA GLY A 333 -6.42 1.93 -25.23
C GLY A 333 -6.67 0.44 -25.48
N ASP A 334 -6.35 -0.37 -24.46
CA ASP A 334 -6.61 -1.80 -24.50
C ASP A 334 -8.11 -2.12 -24.52
N GLY A 335 -8.46 -3.23 -25.16
CA GLY A 335 -9.83 -3.71 -25.36
C GLY A 335 -10.11 -5.15 -24.96
N SER A 336 -9.09 -5.93 -24.58
CA SER A 336 -9.30 -7.33 -24.17
C SER A 336 -9.80 -7.46 -22.72
N PHE A 337 -10.41 -8.61 -22.40
CA PHE A 337 -10.76 -8.96 -21.02
C PHE A 337 -9.52 -9.08 -20.11
N VAL A 338 -8.40 -9.58 -20.63
CA VAL A 338 -7.16 -9.76 -19.85
C VAL A 338 -6.56 -8.40 -19.51
N SER A 339 -6.55 -7.47 -20.46
CA SER A 339 -6.17 -6.08 -20.23
C SER A 339 -7.05 -5.40 -19.20
N ALA A 340 -8.34 -5.73 -19.12
CA ALA A 340 -9.21 -5.24 -18.06
C ALA A 340 -8.86 -5.77 -16.66
N LEU A 341 -8.37 -7.01 -16.57
CA LEU A 341 -8.06 -7.64 -15.29
C LEU A 341 -6.67 -7.28 -14.74
N LEU A 342 -5.67 -7.18 -15.62
CA LEU A 342 -4.27 -7.01 -15.23
C LEU A 342 -3.98 -5.76 -14.38
N PRO A 343 -4.55 -4.57 -14.66
CA PRO A 343 -4.35 -3.39 -13.82
C PRO A 343 -4.74 -3.63 -12.37
N TYR A 344 -5.87 -4.30 -12.11
CA TYR A 344 -6.28 -4.63 -10.74
C TYR A 344 -5.30 -5.60 -10.09
N LEU A 345 -4.85 -6.63 -10.80
CA LEU A 345 -3.84 -7.57 -10.28
C LEU A 345 -2.52 -6.85 -9.94
N GLY A 346 -2.05 -5.97 -10.82
CA GLY A 346 -0.83 -5.19 -10.59
C GLY A 346 -0.95 -4.24 -9.40
N GLN A 347 -2.06 -3.50 -9.31
CA GLN A 347 -2.34 -2.59 -8.20
C GLN A 347 -2.44 -3.33 -6.86
N LEU A 348 -3.20 -4.43 -6.81
CA LEU A 348 -3.37 -5.23 -5.61
C LEU A 348 -2.06 -5.91 -5.19
N ALA A 349 -1.24 -6.38 -6.13
CA ALA A 349 0.07 -6.91 -5.84
C ALA A 349 0.98 -5.84 -5.22
N LEU A 350 1.07 -4.66 -5.84
CA LEU A 350 1.90 -3.57 -5.34
C LEU A 350 1.41 -3.06 -3.97
N ALA A 351 0.10 -2.90 -3.79
CA ALA A 351 -0.50 -2.59 -2.49
C ALA A 351 -0.16 -3.66 -1.45
N GLY A 352 -0.28 -4.94 -1.80
CA GLY A 352 0.10 -6.07 -0.96
C GLY A 352 1.58 -6.03 -0.55
N ALA A 353 2.48 -5.70 -1.48
CA ALA A 353 3.90 -5.52 -1.19
C ALA A 353 4.15 -4.39 -0.18
N ILE A 354 3.50 -3.23 -0.37
CA ILE A 354 3.61 -2.06 0.51
C ILE A 354 3.10 -2.39 1.92
N LEU A 355 1.93 -3.00 2.04
CA LEU A 355 1.37 -3.44 3.32
C LEU A 355 2.29 -4.47 3.98
N ALA A 356 2.78 -5.42 3.20
CA ALA A 356 3.77 -6.39 3.64
C ALA A 356 5.12 -5.77 3.99
N VAL A 357 5.42 -4.50 3.71
CA VAL A 357 6.56 -3.76 4.31
C VAL A 357 6.14 -3.09 5.62
N GLY A 358 5.02 -2.37 5.61
CA GLY A 358 4.52 -1.60 6.76
C GLY A 358 4.22 -2.44 8.01
N TRP A 359 3.73 -3.67 7.82
CA TRP A 359 3.28 -4.54 8.90
C TRP A 359 4.38 -5.38 9.56
N ALA A 360 5.61 -4.86 9.65
CA ALA A 360 6.72 -5.67 10.12
C ALA A 360 6.52 -6.15 11.56
N PRO A 361 6.72 -7.45 11.84
CA PRO A 361 6.52 -7.98 13.18
C PRO A 361 7.41 -7.24 14.17
N ARG A 362 6.98 -7.17 15.43
CA ARG A 362 7.78 -6.60 16.51
C ARG A 362 9.12 -7.32 16.56
N VAL A 363 10.21 -6.57 16.58
CA VAL A 363 11.54 -7.12 16.80
C VAL A 363 11.70 -7.26 18.31
N PRO A 364 11.96 -8.47 18.84
CA PRO A 364 12.34 -8.63 20.24
C PRO A 364 13.54 -7.73 20.50
N LEU A 365 13.44 -6.88 21.50
CA LEU A 365 14.57 -6.06 21.91
C LEU A 365 15.38 -6.89 22.89
N ARG A 366 16.63 -7.17 22.54
CA ARG A 366 17.58 -7.73 23.50
C ARG A 366 18.07 -6.56 24.37
N PRO A 367 18.09 -6.71 25.71
CA PRO A 367 18.81 -5.77 26.55
C PRO A 367 20.24 -5.67 26.01
N VAL A 368 20.74 -4.45 25.85
CA VAL A 368 22.18 -4.26 25.68
C VAL A 368 22.77 -4.78 26.97
N GLU A 369 23.49 -5.91 26.92
CA GLU A 369 24.38 -6.28 28.02
C GLU A 369 25.30 -5.07 28.18
N THR A 370 25.04 -4.27 29.21
CA THR A 370 26.00 -3.30 29.68
C THR A 370 27.25 -4.12 29.94
N ALA A 371 28.23 -4.00 29.04
CA ALA A 371 29.56 -4.54 29.26
C ALA A 371 29.90 -4.15 30.69
N ALA A 372 30.05 -5.16 31.55
CA ALA A 372 30.49 -4.94 32.90
C ALA A 372 31.82 -4.19 32.74
N VAL A 373 31.79 -2.89 33.04
CA VAL A 373 32.98 -2.08 33.15
C VAL A 373 33.65 -2.64 34.40
N GLY A 374 34.56 -3.59 34.18
CA GLY A 374 35.47 -4.11 35.18
C GLY A 374 36.58 -3.12 35.48
#